data_AF-A0A7S2F1Z7-F1
#
_entry.id   AF-A0A7S2F1Z7-F1
#
_cell.length_a   1.000
_cell.length_b   1.000
_cell.length_c   1.000
_cell.angle_alpha   90.00
_cell.angle_beta   90.00
_cell.angle_gamma   90.00
#
_symmetry.space_group_name_H-M   'P 1'
#
loop_
_entity.id
_entity.type
_entity.pdbx_description
1 polymer ?
#
loop_
_entity_poly.entity_id
_entity_poly.type
_entity_poly.pdbx_seq_one_letter_code
_entity_poly.pdbx_strand_id
1 'polypeptide(L)'
;ACNVKGLKGKDKNKLEETMQRRARRVLELAQAKGADCLVLGAWGTGVFGLDCDDVAFWFREALEGVHFEEVVFAIPDPRKLAVFEEVFAEDLSSDAEDDLEQHRGGEEGSVD
;
A
#
# COMPACT_ATOMS: atom_id res chain seq x y z
N ALA A 1 -6.43 6.85 13.33
CA ALA A 1 -7.47 7.25 12.36
C ALA A 1 -8.26 8.41 12.94
N CYS A 2 -8.94 9.20 12.11
CA CYS A 2 -9.88 10.22 12.55
C CYS A 2 -11.29 9.63 12.64
N ASN A 3 -12.04 9.99 13.68
CA ASN A 3 -13.47 9.62 13.77
C ASN A 3 -14.27 10.60 12.91
N VAL A 4 -15.04 10.11 11.94
CA VAL A 4 -15.83 10.96 11.04
C VAL A 4 -17.17 11.38 11.62
N LYS A 5 -17.62 10.76 12.72
CA LYS A 5 -18.89 11.11 13.36
C LYS A 5 -18.82 12.55 13.86
N GLY A 6 -19.56 13.44 13.21
CA GLY A 6 -19.63 14.87 13.54
C GLY A 6 -18.90 15.82 12.58
N LEU A 7 -18.24 15.30 11.54
CA LEU A 7 -17.60 16.13 10.50
C LEU A 7 -18.64 16.74 9.54
N LYS A 8 -18.46 18.01 9.18
CA LYS A 8 -19.25 18.72 8.15
C LYS A 8 -18.52 18.71 6.81
N GLY A 9 -19.20 19.10 5.72
CA GLY A 9 -18.65 19.00 4.35
C GLY A 9 -17.29 19.66 4.12
N LYS A 10 -17.02 20.84 4.72
CA LYS A 10 -15.69 21.50 4.65
C LYS A 10 -14.57 20.73 5.38
N ASP A 11 -14.93 19.78 6.24
CA ASP A 11 -13.98 19.01 7.02
C ASP A 11 -13.48 17.75 6.27
N LYS A 12 -14.06 17.41 5.10
CA LYS A 12 -13.65 16.24 4.31
C LYS A 12 -12.25 16.38 3.69
N ASN A 13 -11.94 17.51 3.04
CA ASN A 13 -10.59 17.72 2.49
C ASN A 13 -9.54 17.74 3.61
N LYS A 14 -9.88 18.33 4.76
CA LYS A 14 -9.00 18.34 5.93
C LYS A 14 -8.82 16.95 6.54
N LEU A 15 -9.86 16.11 6.49
CA LEU A 15 -9.81 14.72 6.90
C LEU A 15 -8.84 13.95 6.00
N GLU A 16 -9.02 14.03 4.69
CA GLU A 16 -8.18 13.39 3.68
C GLU A 16 -6.70 13.79 3.86
N GLU A 17 -6.38 15.08 3.84
CA GLU A 17 -5.01 15.58 4.04
C GLU A 17 -4.41 15.09 5.37
N THR A 18 -5.23 15.06 6.44
CA THR A 18 -4.80 14.57 7.74
C THR A 18 -4.50 13.07 7.71
N MET A 19 -5.33 12.29 7.04
CA MET A 19 -5.19 10.83 6.98
C MET A 19 -4.03 10.41 6.08
N GLN A 20 -3.87 11.00 4.89
CA GLN A 20 -2.70 10.81 4.02
C GLN A 20 -1.40 11.16 4.76
N ARG A 21 -1.34 12.32 5.43
CA ARG A 21 -0.17 12.72 6.22
C ARG A 21 0.13 11.70 7.31
N ARG A 22 -0.88 11.19 8.01
CA ARG A 22 -0.65 10.22 9.08
C ARG A 22 -0.24 8.84 8.55
N ALA A 23 -0.81 8.39 7.44
CA ALA A 23 -0.41 7.14 6.78
C ALA A 23 1.09 7.19 6.46
N ARG A 24 1.52 8.22 5.71
CA ARG A 24 2.95 8.46 5.41
C ARG A 24 3.82 8.46 6.67
N ARG A 25 3.44 9.20 7.71
CA ARG A 25 4.23 9.28 8.96
C ARG A 25 4.38 7.95 9.69
N VAL A 26 3.35 7.11 9.68
CA VAL A 26 3.43 5.78 10.30
C VAL A 26 4.42 4.90 9.54
N LEU A 27 4.38 4.93 8.21
CA LEU A 27 5.30 4.17 7.37
C LEU A 27 6.74 4.68 7.47
N GLU A 28 6.96 5.99 7.36
CA GLU A 28 8.28 6.62 7.53
C GLU A 28 8.89 6.26 8.90
N LEU A 29 8.08 6.27 9.95
CA LEU A 29 8.54 5.90 11.29
C LEU A 29 8.94 4.43 11.37
N ALA A 30 8.16 3.52 10.79
CA ALA A 30 8.49 2.10 10.76
C ALA A 30 9.81 1.85 10.01
N GLN A 31 9.98 2.47 8.85
CA GLN A 31 11.22 2.38 8.08
C GLN A 31 12.41 2.97 8.84
N ALA A 32 12.25 4.13 9.47
CA ALA A 32 13.29 4.76 10.28
C ALA A 32 13.69 3.93 11.52
N LYS A 33 12.84 2.98 11.93
CA LYS A 33 13.13 2.01 12.99
C LYS A 33 13.76 0.72 12.47
N GLY A 34 13.98 0.59 11.18
CA GLY A 34 14.55 -0.61 10.55
C GLY A 34 13.58 -1.79 10.58
N ALA A 35 12.27 -1.54 10.40
CA ALA A 35 11.31 -2.61 10.21
C ALA A 35 11.41 -3.15 8.77
N ASP A 36 11.65 -4.45 8.63
CA ASP A 36 11.67 -5.13 7.33
C ASP A 36 10.26 -5.54 6.89
N CYS A 37 9.45 -6.01 7.83
CA CYS A 37 8.06 -6.44 7.61
C CYS A 37 7.07 -5.54 8.35
N LEU A 38 5.94 -5.22 7.71
CA LEU A 38 4.89 -4.39 8.29
C LEU A 38 3.51 -5.02 8.16
N VAL A 39 2.79 -5.13 9.28
CA VAL A 39 1.38 -5.58 9.29
C VAL A 39 0.46 -4.38 9.50
N LEU A 40 -0.43 -4.16 8.53
CA LEU A 40 -1.43 -3.10 8.47
C LEU A 40 -2.84 -3.70 8.44
N GLY A 41 -3.84 -2.84 8.24
CA GLY A 41 -5.22 -3.26 8.03
C GLY A 41 -6.10 -2.10 7.59
N ALA A 42 -7.41 -2.34 7.51
CA ALA A 42 -8.42 -1.36 7.07
C ALA A 42 -8.64 -0.24 8.11
N TRP A 43 -7.64 0.63 8.28
CA TRP A 43 -7.49 1.56 9.38
C TRP A 43 -8.64 2.57 9.50
N GLY A 44 -9.46 2.41 10.54
CA GLY A 44 -10.55 3.34 10.84
C GLY A 44 -11.81 3.17 9.99
N THR A 45 -11.90 2.11 9.19
CA THR A 45 -13.08 1.77 8.37
C THR A 45 -14.24 1.14 9.16
N GLY A 46 -14.07 1.01 10.48
CA GLY A 46 -15.08 0.44 11.40
C GLY A 46 -15.83 1.54 12.14
N VAL A 47 -15.70 1.55 13.47
CA VAL A 47 -16.38 2.52 14.37
C VAL A 47 -16.10 3.98 14.01
N PHE A 48 -14.93 4.25 13.41
CA PHE A 48 -14.49 5.59 13.04
C PHE A 48 -15.10 6.06 11.73
N GLY A 49 -15.72 5.16 10.95
CA GLY A 49 -16.52 5.47 9.77
C GLY A 49 -15.75 6.04 8.58
N LEU A 50 -14.44 5.81 8.49
CA LEU A 50 -13.71 6.12 7.26
C LEU A 50 -14.19 5.20 6.14
N ASP A 51 -14.18 5.74 4.92
CA ASP A 51 -14.44 4.96 3.73
C ASP A 51 -13.28 3.97 3.49
N CYS A 52 -13.60 2.78 2.98
CA CYS A 52 -12.60 1.71 2.85
C CYS A 52 -11.67 1.96 1.66
N ASP A 53 -12.24 2.44 0.55
CA ASP A 53 -11.55 2.76 -0.68
C ASP A 53 -10.55 3.89 -0.41
N ASP A 54 -11.00 4.98 0.23
CA ASP A 54 -10.15 6.10 0.63
C ASP A 54 -8.92 5.62 1.43
N VAL A 55 -9.13 4.77 2.43
CA VAL A 55 -8.04 4.27 3.29
C VAL A 55 -7.09 3.37 2.50
N ALA A 56 -7.60 2.53 1.60
CA ALA A 56 -6.77 1.69 0.74
C ALA A 56 -5.89 2.56 -0.19
N PHE A 57 -6.49 3.55 -0.86
CA PHE A 57 -5.76 4.48 -1.73
C PHE A 57 -4.69 5.28 -0.96
N TRP A 58 -5.00 5.81 0.22
CA TRP A 58 -4.02 6.56 1.01
C TRP A 58 -2.85 5.71 1.48
N PHE A 59 -3.05 4.42 1.74
CA PHE A 59 -1.95 3.51 2.03
C PHE A 59 -1.12 3.20 0.79
N ARG A 60 -1.77 2.99 -0.37
CA ARG A 60 -1.08 2.79 -1.65
C ARG A 60 -0.16 3.97 -1.97
N GLU A 61 -0.70 5.19 -1.99
CA GLU A 61 0.08 6.42 -2.25
C GLU A 61 1.20 6.62 -1.21
N ALA A 62 0.97 6.25 0.05
CA ALA A 62 1.97 6.40 1.09
C ALA A 62 3.12 5.39 0.96
N LEU A 63 2.84 4.19 0.43
CA LEU A 63 3.82 3.13 0.22
C LEU A 63 4.81 3.47 -0.90
N GLU A 64 4.43 4.28 -1.89
CA GLU A 64 5.37 4.78 -2.93
C GLU A 64 6.57 5.55 -2.35
N GLY A 65 6.44 6.11 -1.15
CA GLY A 65 7.49 6.90 -0.49
C GLY A 65 8.43 6.12 0.43
N VAL A 66 8.24 4.80 0.57
CA VAL A 66 8.96 3.95 1.52
C VAL A 66 9.22 2.57 0.89
N HIS A 67 10.06 1.78 1.52
CA HIS A 67 10.37 0.41 1.10
C HIS A 67 10.41 -0.50 2.33
N PHE A 68 9.75 -1.64 2.21
CA PHE A 68 9.69 -2.75 3.17
C PHE A 68 9.89 -4.04 2.38
N GLU A 69 10.48 -5.06 2.99
CA GLU A 69 10.59 -6.39 2.38
C GLU A 69 9.21 -7.06 2.23
N GLU A 70 8.33 -6.84 3.21
CA GLU A 70 6.98 -7.38 3.19
C GLU A 70 5.96 -6.42 3.84
N VAL A 71 4.83 -6.21 3.17
CA VAL A 71 3.69 -5.48 3.74
C VAL A 71 2.45 -6.34 3.65
N VAL A 72 1.84 -6.63 4.81
CA VAL A 72 0.63 -7.46 4.90
C VAL A 72 -0.54 -6.63 5.41
N PHE A 73 -1.65 -6.62 4.66
CA PHE A 73 -2.92 -6.07 5.13
C PHE A 73 -3.78 -7.16 5.77
N ALA A 74 -3.74 -7.29 7.10
CA ALA A 74 -4.52 -8.28 7.84
C ALA A 74 -5.99 -7.82 8.02
N ILE A 75 -6.83 -8.10 7.03
CA ILE A 75 -8.23 -7.63 6.98
C ILE A 75 -9.20 -8.82 7.10
N PRO A 76 -9.82 -9.06 8.28
CA PRO A 76 -10.70 -10.21 8.50
C PRO A 76 -12.09 -10.07 7.87
N ASP A 77 -12.48 -8.86 7.47
CA ASP A 77 -13.75 -8.60 6.79
C ASP A 77 -13.56 -8.81 5.28
N PRO A 78 -14.18 -9.84 4.66
CA PRO A 78 -13.96 -10.16 3.25
C PRO A 78 -14.35 -9.03 2.29
N ARG A 79 -15.31 -8.18 2.66
CA ARG A 79 -15.75 -7.07 1.81
C ARG A 79 -14.69 -5.98 1.73
N LYS A 80 -14.03 -5.71 2.86
CA LYS A 80 -12.94 -4.74 2.93
C LYS A 80 -11.66 -5.31 2.33
N LEU A 81 -11.43 -6.61 2.49
CA LEU A 81 -10.32 -7.29 1.84
C LEU A 81 -10.41 -7.13 0.32
N ALA A 82 -11.59 -7.37 -0.27
CA ALA A 82 -11.79 -7.20 -1.72
C ALA A 82 -11.46 -5.79 -2.23
N VAL A 83 -11.81 -4.74 -1.46
CA VAL A 83 -11.44 -3.35 -1.80
C VAL A 83 -9.93 -3.16 -1.81
N PHE A 84 -9.22 -3.70 -0.82
CA PHE A 84 -7.75 -3.63 -0.81
C PHE A 84 -7.14 -4.46 -1.94
N GLU A 85 -7.69 -5.64 -2.25
CA GLU A 85 -7.24 -6.44 -3.39
C GLU A 85 -7.40 -5.67 -4.70
N GLU A 86 -8.53 -5.01 -4.93
CA GLU A 86 -8.78 -4.21 -6.13
C GLU A 86 -7.81 -3.02 -6.25
N VAL A 87 -7.66 -2.22 -5.19
CA VAL A 87 -6.80 -1.03 -5.20
C VAL A 87 -5.32 -1.37 -5.43
N PHE A 88 -4.86 -2.53 -4.92
CA PHE A 88 -3.47 -2.97 -5.06
C PHE A 88 -3.22 -3.87 -6.27
N ALA A 89 -4.25 -4.40 -6.93
CA ALA A 89 -4.11 -5.17 -8.16
C ALA A 89 -3.67 -4.31 -9.36
N GLU A 90 -3.95 -3.00 -9.33
CA GLU A 90 -3.62 -2.07 -10.42
C GLU A 90 -2.10 -1.91 -10.67
N ASP A 91 -1.25 -2.15 -9.66
CA ASP A 91 0.22 -1.99 -9.76
C ASP A 91 0.97 -3.28 -10.12
N LEU A 92 0.37 -4.46 -9.96
CA LEU A 92 1.05 -5.75 -10.16
C LEU A 92 1.31 -6.11 -11.64
N SER A 93 1.04 -5.19 -12.56
CA SER A 93 1.21 -5.40 -14.01
C SER A 93 2.56 -4.93 -14.57
N SER A 94 3.40 -4.20 -13.81
CA SER A 94 4.66 -3.66 -14.34
C SER A 94 5.89 -4.55 -14.14
N ASP A 95 5.88 -5.45 -13.16
CA ASP A 95 7.10 -6.16 -12.74
C ASP A 95 7.26 -7.56 -13.38
N ALA A 96 6.30 -8.00 -14.18
CA ALA A 96 6.28 -9.35 -14.74
C ALA A 96 7.00 -9.50 -16.11
N GLU A 97 7.47 -8.41 -16.74
CA GLU A 97 8.07 -8.47 -18.08
C GLU A 97 9.62 -8.51 -18.11
N ASP A 98 10.32 -8.23 -17.02
CA ASP A 98 11.79 -8.08 -17.05
C ASP A 98 12.59 -9.41 -16.89
N ASP A 99 11.94 -10.53 -16.55
CA ASP A 99 12.65 -11.80 -16.28
C ASP A 99 12.85 -12.72 -17.50
N LEU A 100 12.27 -12.41 -18.66
CA LEU A 100 12.29 -13.32 -19.81
C LEU A 100 13.44 -13.11 -20.81
N GLU A 101 14.27 -12.07 -20.68
CA GLU A 101 15.25 -11.74 -21.73
C GLU A 101 16.72 -12.15 -21.46
N GLN A 102 17.06 -12.75 -20.31
CA GLN A 102 18.48 -13.02 -19.96
C GLN A 102 19.04 -14.41 -20.32
N HIS A 103 18.35 -15.24 -21.11
CA HIS A 103 18.83 -16.60 -21.46
C HIS A 103 19.05 -16.88 -22.95
N ARG A 104 19.35 -15.87 -23.78
CA ARG A 104 19.82 -16.11 -25.14
C ARG A 104 21.06 -15.31 -25.53
N GLY A 105 22.18 -15.55 -24.84
CA GLY A 105 23.48 -15.06 -25.27
C GLY A 105 24.63 -15.80 -24.60
N GLY A 106 25.26 -16.73 -25.33
CA GLY A 106 26.62 -17.17 -25.05
C GLY A 106 26.83 -18.69 -24.96
N GLU A 107 27.01 -19.35 -26.11
CA GLU A 107 28.00 -20.44 -26.21
C GLU A 107 29.10 -19.96 -27.17
N GLU A 108 30.18 -19.43 -26.59
CA GLU A 108 31.50 -19.33 -27.22
C GLU A 108 32.17 -20.70 -27.17
N GLY A 109 33.02 -21.03 -28.15
CA GLY A 109 34.08 -22.01 -27.91
C GLY A 109 34.55 -22.79 -29.13
N SER A 110 35.60 -22.29 -29.75
CA SER A 110 36.46 -22.97 -30.72
C SER A 110 36.99 -24.32 -30.23
N VAL A 111 37.09 -25.31 -31.12
CA VAL A 111 38.05 -26.43 -30.99
C VAL A 111 38.66 -26.66 -32.38
N ASP A 112 39.96 -26.96 -32.35
CA ASP A 112 41.03 -26.84 -33.34
C ASP A 112 40.83 -27.35 -34.79
#